data_AF-A0A1D7ZVG5-F1
#
_entry.id   AF-A0A1D7ZVG5-F1
#
_cell.length_a   1.000
_cell.length_b   1.000
_cell.length_c   1.000
_cell.angle_alpha   90.00
_cell.angle_beta   90.00
_cell.angle_gamma   90.00
#
_symmetry.space_group_name_H-M   'P 1'
#
loop_
_entity.id
_entity.type
_entity.pdbx_description
1 polymer ?
#
loop_
_entity_poly.entity_id
_entity_poly.type
_entity_poly.pdbx_seq_one_letter_code
_entity_poly.pdbx_strand_id
1 'polypeptide(L)' 'MTKLIKGVKLRLYPNKQQQAQLWQMFGNDRRVWNLMLDMAKQRYQNNPSSHFVNEYGVMSV' A
#
# COMPACT_ATOMS: atom_id res chain seq x y z
N MET A 1 18.85 -9.54 -25.40
CA MET A 1 19.38 -8.37 -24.69
C MET A 1 19.17 -8.57 -23.19
N THR A 2 20.25 -8.56 -22.40
CA THR A 2 20.22 -8.80 -20.95
C THR A 2 19.82 -7.51 -20.23
N LYS A 3 18.74 -7.54 -19.44
CA LYS A 3 18.26 -6.36 -18.70
C LYS A 3 19.15 -6.12 -17.49
N LEU A 4 19.93 -5.04 -17.51
CA LEU A 4 20.83 -4.68 -16.42
C LEU A 4 20.05 -3.92 -15.34
N ILE A 5 19.94 -4.48 -14.13
CA ILE A 5 19.29 -3.81 -12.99
C ILE A 5 20.36 -3.03 -12.23
N LYS A 6 20.23 -1.69 -12.21
CA LYS A 6 21.09 -0.80 -11.41
C LYS A 6 20.28 -0.24 -10.25
N GLY A 7 20.79 -0.42 -9.03
CA GLY A 7 20.25 0.25 -7.84
C GLY A 7 20.77 1.68 -7.74
N VAL A 8 19.88 2.64 -7.54
CA VAL A 8 20.25 4.05 -7.28
C VAL A 8 20.14 4.31 -5.78
N LYS A 9 21.23 4.77 -5.17
CA LYS A 9 21.22 5.19 -3.76
C LYS A 9 20.82 6.66 -3.68
N LEU A 10 19.62 6.93 -3.17
CA LEU A 10 19.14 8.29 -2.92
C LEU A 10 19.36 8.68 -1.46
N ARG A 11 19.87 9.88 -1.22
CA ARG A 11 19.91 10.52 0.10
C ARG A 11 18.97 11.72 0.09
N LEU A 12 18.06 11.78 1.05
CA LEU A 12 17.12 12.89 1.20
C LEU A 12 17.55 13.78 2.36
N TYR A 13 17.50 15.09 2.16
CA TYR A 13 17.77 16.11 3.18
C TYR A 13 16.57 17.04 3.34
N PRO A 14 15.46 16.53 3.92
CA PRO A 14 14.22 17.28 4.01
C PRO A 14 14.30 18.41 5.05
N ASN A 15 13.66 19.54 4.74
CA ASN A 15 13.40 20.59 5.72
C ASN A 15 12.30 20.16 6.72
N LYS A 16 12.04 20.97 7.76
CA LYS A 16 11.09 20.62 8.84
C LYS A 16 9.68 20.29 8.31
N GLN A 17 9.18 21.04 7.32
CA GLN A 17 7.86 20.80 6.73
C GLN A 17 7.84 19.49 5.96
N GLN A 18 8.88 19.22 5.15
CA GLN A 18 9.00 17.98 4.38
C GLN A 18 9.11 16.76 5.30
N GLN A 19 9.81 16.87 6.43
CA GLN A 19 9.87 15.79 7.42
C GLN A 19 8.48 15.48 7.98
N ALA A 20 7.70 16.50 8.34
CA ALA A 20 6.33 16.31 8.83
C ALA A 20 5.44 15.66 7.77
N GLN A 21 5.55 16.09 6.51
CA GLN A 21 4.82 15.48 5.38
C GLN A 21 5.20 14.02 5.17
N LEU A 22 6.49 13.67 5.23
CA LEU A 22 6.94 12.28 5.12
C LEU A 22 6.38 11.42 6.25
N TRP A 23 6.43 11.91 7.49
CA TRP A 23 5.83 11.22 8.63
C TRP A 23 4.33 10.99 8.43
N GLN A 24 3.60 12.01 7.98
CA GLN A 24 2.19 11.90 7.70
C GLN A 24 1.92 10.91 6.56
N MET A 25 2.71 10.94 5.48
CA MET A 25 2.59 10.01 4.36
C MET A 25 2.71 8.55 4.82
N PHE A 26 3.73 8.22 5.61
CA PHE A 26 3.89 6.86 6.15
C PHE A 26 2.75 6.46 7.10
N GLY A 27 2.28 7.39 7.93
CA GLY A 27 1.14 7.15 8.81
C GLY A 27 -0.17 6.90 8.05
N ASN A 28 -0.42 7.72 7.03
CA ASN A 28 -1.60 7.61 6.18
C ASN A 28 -1.61 6.31 5.38
N ASP A 29 -0.49 5.97 4.74
CA ASP A 29 -0.35 4.72 3.98
C ASP A 29 -0.60 3.50 4.88
N ARG A 30 0.05 3.44 6.06
CA ARG A 30 -0.19 2.38 7.05
C ARG A 30 -1.66 2.28 7.44
N ARG A 31 -2.34 3.41 7.64
CA ARG A 31 -3.76 3.43 8.00
C ARG A 31 -4.62 2.79 6.90
N VAL A 32 -4.38 3.15 5.64
CA VAL A 32 -5.12 2.60 4.50
C VAL A 32 -4.91 1.09 4.39
N TRP A 33 -3.66 0.62 4.49
CA TRP A 33 -3.35 -0.81 4.46
C TRP A 33 -4.01 -1.59 5.58
N ASN A 34 -4.01 -1.05 6.80
CA ASN A 34 -4.68 -1.69 7.94
C ASN A 34 -6.20 -1.76 7.73
N LEU A 35 -6.81 -0.72 7.15
CA LEU A 35 -8.24 -0.75 6.82
C LEU A 35 -8.55 -1.83 5.78
N MET A 36 -7.77 -1.89 4.69
CA MET A 36 -7.94 -2.91 3.66
C MET A 36 -7.74 -4.33 4.20
N LEU A 37 -6.75 -4.53 5.08
CA LEU A 37 -6.51 -5.80 5.74
C LEU A 37 -7.71 -6.20 6.63
N ASP A 38 -8.27 -5.26 7.37
CA ASP A 38 -9.45 -5.53 8.21
C ASP A 38 -10.67 -5.93 7.37
N MET A 39 -10.92 -5.20 6.28
CA MET A 39 -11.98 -5.54 5.33
C MET A 39 -11.79 -6.94 4.73
N ALA A 40 -10.55 -7.31 4.38
CA ALA A 40 -10.24 -8.64 3.87
C ALA A 40 -10.51 -9.75 4.91
N LYS A 41 -10.14 -9.51 6.18
CA LYS A 41 -10.43 -10.44 7.28
C LYS A 41 -11.93 -10.61 7.51
N GLN A 42 -12.69 -9.51 7.56
CA GLN A 42 -14.14 -9.54 7.73
C GLN A 42 -14.81 -10.31 6.58
N ARG A 43 -14.38 -10.07 5.33
CA ARG A 43 -14.90 -10.80 4.16
C ARG A 43 -14.64 -12.30 4.24
N TYR A 44 -13.43 -12.69 4.65
CA TYR A 44 -13.09 -14.10 4.84
C TYR A 44 -13.93 -14.76 5.95
N GLN A 45 -14.14 -14.07 7.08
CA GLN A 45 -15.01 -14.56 8.16
C GLN A 45 -16.45 -14.75 7.68
N ASN A 46 -16.97 -13.80 6.88
CA ASN A 46 -18.35 -13.85 6.38
C ASN A 46 -18.54 -14.90 5.27
N ASN A 47 -17.52 -15.14 4.44
CA ASN A 47 -17.54 -16.19 3.43
C ASN A 47 -16.12 -16.72 3.17
N PRO A 48 -15.74 -17.84 3.80
CA PRO A 48 -14.40 -18.42 3.65
C PRO A 48 -14.08 -18.90 2.23
N SER A 49 -15.10 -19.19 1.43
CA SER A 49 -14.95 -19.58 0.01
C SER A 49 -14.82 -18.38 -0.93
N SER A 50 -14.91 -17.14 -0.41
CA SER A 50 -14.81 -15.93 -1.21
C SER A 50 -13.41 -15.75 -1.76
N HIS A 51 -13.30 -15.68 -3.09
CA HIS A 51 -12.05 -15.38 -3.77
C HIS A 51 -11.54 -13.97 -3.41
N PHE A 52 -10.22 -13.82 -3.24
CA PHE A 52 -9.60 -12.52 -3.03
C PHE A 52 -9.94 -11.57 -4.19
N VAL A 53 -10.29 -10.32 -3.87
CA VAL A 53 -10.59 -9.32 -4.91
C VAL A 53 -9.29 -8.98 -5.63
N ASN A 54 -9.19 -9.35 -6.91
CA ASN A 54 -8.10 -8.91 -7.79
C ASN A 54 -8.39 -7.51 -8.34
N GLU A 55 -7.44 -6.87 -9.04
CA GLU A 55 -7.62 -5.53 -9.63
C GLU A 55 -8.92 -5.38 -10.45
N TYR A 56 -9.38 -6.45 -11.10
CA TYR A 56 -10.61 -6.46 -11.89
C TYR A 56 -11.90 -6.50 -11.05
N GLY A 57 -11.85 -7.02 -9.83
CA GLY A 57 -12.98 -7.05 -8.92
C GLY A 57 -13.22 -5.73 -8.18
N VAL A 58 -12.27 -4.79 -8.24
CA VAL A 58 -12.40 -3.46 -7.60
C VAL A 58 -13.00 -2.42 -8.57
N MET A 59 -12.79 -2.57 -9.88
CA MET A 59 -13.29 -1.63 -10.91
C MET A 59 -14.65 -2.00 -11.51
N SER A 60 -15.30 -3.07 -11.05
CA SER A 60 -16.66 -3.42 -11.46
C SER A 60 -17.68 -2.82 -10.48
N VAL A 61 -17.81 -1.48 -10.48
CA VAL A 61 -18.92 -0.74 -9.87
C VAL A 61 -19.40 0.29 -10.88
#